data_AF-A0A5C6CN07-F1
#
_entry.id   AF-A0A5C6CN07-F1
#
_cell.length_a   1.000
_cell.length_b   1.000
_cell.length_c   1.000
_cell.angle_alpha   90.00
_cell.angle_beta   90.00
_cell.angle_gamma   90.00
#
_symmetry.space_group_name_H-M   'P 1'
#
loop_
_entity.id
_entity.type
_entity.pdbx_description
1 polymer ?
#
loop_
_entity_poly.entity_id
_entity_poly.type
_entity_poly.pdbx_seq_one_letter_code
_entity_poly.pdbx_strand_id
1 'polypeptide(L)' 'MNIESECELNVTREKLAKLRARFEEVRRNATDKPIDKLTLQSLKRMINQLAEEIVVYESRIGAGS' A
#
# COMPACT_ATOMS: atom_id res chain seq x y z
N MET A 1 -6.73 -8.55 3.82
CA MET A 1 -7.24 -9.36 2.70
C MET A 1 -6.07 -10.20 2.22
N ASN A 2 -5.98 -11.45 2.63
CA ASN A 2 -4.80 -12.27 2.36
C ASN A 2 -4.62 -12.44 0.84
N ILE A 3 -3.42 -12.21 0.30
CA ILE A 3 -3.10 -12.52 -1.10
C ILE A 3 -3.01 -14.05 -1.20
N GLU A 4 -3.72 -14.65 -2.16
CA GLU A 4 -3.76 -16.11 -2.33
C GLU A 4 -3.13 -16.55 -3.66
N SER A 5 -2.99 -15.64 -4.62
CA SER A 5 -2.49 -15.93 -5.97
C SER A 5 -1.52 -14.88 -6.51
N GLU A 6 -0.66 -15.26 -7.46
CA GLU A 6 0.28 -14.35 -8.13
C GLU A 6 -0.44 -13.23 -8.90
N CYS A 7 -1.62 -13.51 -9.44
CA CYS A 7 -2.48 -12.49 -10.05
C CYS A 7 -2.88 -11.41 -9.04
N GLU A 8 -3.29 -11.82 -7.84
CA GLU A 8 -3.63 -10.89 -6.75
C GLU A 8 -2.40 -10.13 -6.24
N LEU A 9 -1.23 -10.78 -6.23
CA LEU A 9 0.04 -10.13 -5.90
C LEU A 9 0.33 -8.97 -6.87
N ASN A 10 0.19 -9.21 -8.17
CA ASN A 10 0.43 -8.19 -9.19
C ASN A 10 -0.59 -7.04 -9.08
N VAL A 11 -1.87 -7.34 -8.92
CA VAL A 11 -2.92 -6.33 -8.69
C VAL A 11 -2.62 -5.51 -7.43
N THR A 12 -2.20 -6.18 -6.35
CA THR A 12 -1.86 -5.52 -5.08
C THR A 12 -0.64 -4.61 -5.22
N ARG A 13 0.39 -5.03 -5.96
CA ARG A 13 1.57 -4.22 -6.29
C ARG A 13 1.20 -2.99 -7.12
N GLU A 14 0.35 -3.13 -8.14
CA GLU A 14 -0.14 -1.99 -8.93
C GLU A 14 -0.93 -1.01 -8.07
N LYS A 15 -1.81 -1.51 -7.19
CA LYS A 15 -2.59 -0.70 -6.27
C LYS A 15 -1.70 0.03 -5.27
N LEU A 16 -0.67 -0.63 -4.75
CA LEU A 16 0.33 -0.04 -3.88
C LEU A 16 1.08 1.11 -4.59
N ALA A 17 1.50 0.92 -5.85
CA ALA A 17 2.15 1.96 -6.63
C ALA A 17 1.26 3.20 -6.81
N LYS A 18 -0.02 2.99 -7.15
CA LYS A 18 -1.02 4.08 -7.29
C LYS A 18 -1.23 4.83 -5.96
N LEU A 19 -1.33 4.11 -4.85
CA LEU A 19 -1.49 4.71 -3.52
C LEU A 19 -0.27 5.52 -3.10
N ARG A 20 0.95 5.03 -3.38
CA ARG A 20 2.19 5.78 -3.13
C ARG A 20 2.27 7.06 -3.96
N ALA A 21 1.91 7.00 -5.24
CA ALA A 21 1.85 8.18 -6.10
C ALA A 21 0.83 9.21 -5.56
N ARG A 22 -0.35 8.75 -5.14
CA ARG A 22 -1.36 9.62 -4.55
C ARG A 22 -0.92 10.21 -3.21
N PHE A 23 -0.25 9.44 -2.37
CA PHE A 23 0.31 9.93 -1.11
C PHE A 23 1.31 11.07 -1.37
N GLU A 24 2.22 10.89 -2.33
CA GLU A 24 3.18 11.92 -2.69
C GLU A 24 2.52 13.17 -3.29
N GLU A 25 1.49 13.00 -4.11
CA GLU A 25 0.71 14.11 -4.64
C GLU A 25 0.00 14.90 -3.54
N VAL A 26 -0.68 14.21 -2.61
CA VAL A 26 -1.34 14.85 -1.46
C VAL A 26 -0.30 15.52 -0.57
N ARG A 27 0.85 14.87 -0.34
CA ARG A 27 1.93 15.41 0.51
C ARG A 27 2.50 16.71 -0.05
N ARG A 28 2.69 16.79 -1.37
CA ARG A 28 3.18 18.00 -2.05
C ARG A 28 2.17 19.15 -2.04
N ASN A 29 0.88 18.84 -2.09
CA ASN A 29 -0.20 19.84 -2.12
C ASN A 29 -0.80 20.14 -0.74
N ALA A 30 -0.31 19.50 0.34
CA ALA A 30 -0.85 19.67 1.67
C ALA A 30 -0.62 21.11 2.18
N THR A 31 -1.67 21.73 2.70
CA THR A 31 -1.67 23.14 3.15
C THR A 31 -1.72 23.27 4.68
N ASP A 32 -1.17 22.29 5.39
CA ASP A 32 -1.26 22.08 6.85
C ASP A 32 -2.69 21.90 7.41
N LYS A 33 -3.70 21.85 6.54
CA LYS A 33 -5.09 21.64 6.97
C LYS A 33 -5.24 20.29 7.67
N PRO A 34 -6.06 20.19 8.73
CA PRO A 34 -6.32 18.93 9.44
C PRO A 34 -6.76 17.80 8.51
N ILE A 35 -7.52 18.13 7.45
CA ILE A 35 -7.97 17.16 6.45
C ILE A 35 -6.82 16.52 5.69
N ASP A 36 -5.79 17.30 5.32
CA ASP A 36 -4.62 16.79 4.59
C ASP A 36 -3.83 15.81 5.45
N LYS A 37 -3.70 16.12 6.75
CA LYS A 37 -3.04 15.24 7.75
C LYS A 37 -3.79 13.92 7.89
N LEU A 38 -5.12 13.95 7.97
CA LEU A 38 -5.96 12.75 8.04
C LEU A 38 -5.90 11.92 6.76
N THR A 39 -5.93 12.57 5.59
CA THR A 39 -5.80 11.90 4.29
C THR A 39 -4.44 11.22 4.15
N LEU A 40 -3.35 11.91 4.49
CA LEU A 40 -2.00 11.34 4.47
C LEU A 40 -1.85 10.16 5.44
N GLN A 41 -2.38 10.28 6.66
CA GLN A 41 -2.34 9.21 7.64
C GLN A 41 -3.11 7.98 7.15
N SER A 42 -4.28 8.19 6.54
CA SER A 42 -5.11 7.11 6.00
C SER A 42 -4.43 6.40 4.83
N LEU A 43 -3.85 7.17 3.89
CA LEU A 43 -3.08 6.64 2.78
C LEU A 43 -1.86 5.85 3.26
N LYS A 44 -1.13 6.38 4.25
CA LYS A 44 0.03 5.68 4.84
C LYS A 44 -0.36 4.35 5.48
N ARG A 45 -1.49 4.29 6.21
CA ARG A 45 -1.99 3.03 6.79
C ARG A 45 -2.29 2.01 5.70
N MET A 46 -3.02 2.40 4.64
CA MET A 46 -3.33 1.50 3.54
C MET A 46 -2.08 1.01 2.81
N ILE A 47 -1.10 1.89 2.56
CA ILE A 47 0.20 1.53 1.96
C ILE A 47 0.91 0.47 2.82
N ASN A 48 0.98 0.69 4.13
CA ASN A 48 1.65 -0.23 5.04
C ASN A 48 0.95 -1.59 5.07
N GLN A 49 -0.39 -1.62 5.12
CA GLN A 49 -1.15 -2.87 5.10
C GLN A 49 -0.89 -3.66 3.82
N LEU A 50 -1.00 -3.03 2.64
CA LEU A 50 -0.78 -3.73 1.38
C LEU A 50 0.68 -4.19 1.21
N ALA A 51 1.64 -3.42 1.69
CA ALA A 51 3.05 -3.82 1.68
C ALA A 51 3.31 -5.04 2.59
N GLU A 52 2.70 -5.08 3.77
CA GLU A 52 2.75 -6.24 4.66
C GLU A 52 2.13 -7.48 4.02
N GLU A 53 0.96 -7.35 3.37
CA GLU A 53 0.31 -8.48 2.71
C GLU A 53 1.15 -9.07 1.57
N ILE A 54 1.85 -8.22 0.82
CA ILE A 54 2.84 -8.64 -0.20
C ILE A 54 3.97 -9.44 0.46
N VAL A 55 4.61 -8.89 1.50
CA VAL A 55 5.74 -9.55 2.19
C VAL A 55 5.32 -10.89 2.79
N VAL A 56 4.13 -10.95 3.40
CA VAL A 56 3.58 -12.19 3.97
C VAL A 56 3.36 -13.24 2.89
N TYR A 57 2.81 -12.86 1.72
CA TYR A 57 2.64 -13.77 0.60
C TYR A 57 3.97 -14.28 0.06
N GLU A 58 4.90 -13.37 -0.24
CA GLU A 58 6.23 -13.72 -0.75
C GLU A 58 6.98 -14.65 0.22
N SER A 59 6.86 -14.41 1.52
CA SER A 59 7.45 -15.27 2.56
C SER A 59 6.82 -16.67 2.57
N ARG A 60 5.50 -16.80 2.36
CA ARG A 60 4.82 -18.10 2.28
C ARG A 60 5.23 -18.90 1.05
N ILE A 61 5.38 -18.23 -0.10
CA ILE A 61 5.85 -18.88 -1.33
C ILE A 61 7.33 -19.26 -1.21
N GLY A 62 8.17 -18.39 -0.62
CA GLY A 62 9.60 -18.64 -0.42
C GLY A 62 9.92 -19.68 0.66
N ALA A 63 9.08 -19.85 1.67
CA ALA A 63 9.24 -20.86 2.73
C ALA A 63 8.77 -22.28 2.30
N GLY A 64 8.14 -22.40 1.13
CA GLY A 64 7.73 -23.67 0.53
C GLY A 64 8.70 -24.22 -0.52
N SER A 65 9.88 -23.61 -0.69
CA SER A 65 10.94 -24.02 -1.63
C SER A 65 12.10 -24.73 -0.93
#